data_AF-A0A1U7HAJ8-F1
#
_entry.id   AF-A0A1U7HAJ8-F1
#
_cell.length_a   1.000
_cell.length_b   1.000
_cell.length_c   1.000
_cell.angle_alpha   90.00
_cell.angle_beta   90.00
_cell.angle_gamma   90.00
#
_symmetry.space_group_name_H-M   'P 1'
#
loop_
_entity.id
_entity.type
_entity.pdbx_description
1 polymer ?
#
loop_
_entity_poly.entity_id
_entity_poly.type
_entity_poly.pdbx_seq_one_letter_code
_entity_poly.pdbx_strand_id
1 'polypeptide(L)'
;MERGLLWLPLLVIFFWLAWMGWSEYQKIEAYRRWAEPFDRAKYDIYAVLGQTGKTLIWGKPTRSGPIDLQSLSLDRVRDIRLLVDKQPVTLESLPTQGKPAIELSFDDPQSLIQIPFTEIPLAAQWTRYLQEQLKIVN
;
A
#
# COMPACT_ATOMS: atom_id res chain seq x y z
N MET A 1 -35.86 37.59 -22.97
CA MET A 1 -34.60 36.81 -23.12
C MET A 1 -34.23 36.29 -21.74
N GLU A 2 -34.82 35.17 -21.30
CA GLU A 2 -34.72 34.72 -19.88
C GLU A 2 -34.18 33.28 -19.76
N ARG A 3 -33.84 32.65 -20.88
CA ARG A 3 -33.41 31.24 -20.94
C ARG A 3 -31.91 31.01 -20.75
N GLY A 4 -31.10 32.06 -20.65
CA GLY A 4 -29.64 31.95 -20.44
C GLY A 4 -29.22 31.82 -18.97
N LEU A 5 -30.09 32.21 -18.03
CA LEU A 5 -29.77 32.24 -16.61
C LEU A 5 -29.59 30.82 -16.01
N LEU A 6 -30.22 29.80 -16.60
CA LEU A 6 -30.09 28.41 -16.19
C LEU A 6 -28.83 27.73 -16.72
N TRP A 7 -28.19 28.26 -17.76
CA TRP A 7 -26.98 27.66 -18.35
C TRP A 7 -25.73 27.90 -17.51
N LEU A 8 -25.61 29.10 -16.91
CA LEU A 8 -24.49 29.43 -16.02
C LEU A 8 -24.40 28.51 -14.79
N PRO A 9 -25.45 28.28 -13.99
CA PRO A 9 -25.38 27.36 -12.87
C PRO A 9 -25.15 25.91 -13.32
N LEU A 10 -25.72 25.49 -14.47
CA LEU A 10 -25.48 24.16 -15.02
C LEU A 10 -24.00 23.94 -15.39
N LEU A 11 -23.38 24.97 -15.97
CA LEU A 11 -21.97 24.98 -16.36
C LEU A 11 -21.05 24.98 -15.14
N VAL A 12 -21.41 25.70 -14.08
CA VAL A 12 -20.69 25.63 -12.78
C VAL A 12 -20.76 24.21 -12.19
N ILE A 13 -21.94 23.59 -12.17
CA ILE A 13 -22.10 22.21 -11.70
C ILE A 13 -21.27 21.24 -12.55
N PHE A 14 -21.26 21.43 -13.87
CA PHE A 14 -20.47 20.61 -14.78
C PHE A 14 -18.96 20.69 -14.49
N PHE A 15 -18.41 21.90 -14.33
CA PHE A 15 -16.99 22.05 -13.98
C PHE A 15 -16.65 21.42 -12.62
N TRP A 16 -17.56 21.51 -11.66
CA TRP A 16 -17.36 20.88 -10.37
C TRP A 16 -17.36 19.35 -10.46
N LEU A 17 -18.29 18.78 -11.22
CA LEU A 17 -18.33 17.33 -11.48
C LEU A 17 -17.10 16.85 -12.26
N ALA A 18 -16.66 17.60 -13.28
CA ALA A 18 -15.47 17.29 -14.04
C ALA A 18 -14.20 17.32 -13.16
N TRP A 19 -14.09 18.30 -12.26
CA TRP A 19 -13.00 18.38 -11.29
C TRP A 19 -13.00 17.19 -10.31
N MET A 20 -14.19 16.81 -9.84
CA MET A 20 -14.36 15.65 -8.96
C MET A 20 -13.97 14.34 -9.67
N GLY A 21 -14.43 14.16 -10.92
CA GLY A 21 -14.08 13.00 -11.75
C GLY A 21 -12.58 12.92 -12.04
N TRP A 22 -11.95 14.06 -12.36
CA TRP A 22 -10.50 14.13 -12.58
C TRP A 22 -9.71 13.72 -11.34
N SER A 23 -10.11 14.20 -10.15
CA SER A 23 -9.46 13.84 -8.90
C SER A 23 -9.58 12.36 -8.57
N GLU A 24 -10.69 11.71 -8.92
CA GLU A 24 -10.88 10.28 -8.68
C GLU A 24 -10.09 9.43 -9.68
N TYR A 25 -10.10 9.84 -10.96
CA TYR A 25 -9.29 9.21 -12.00
C TYR A 25 -7.80 9.19 -11.63
N GLN A 26 -7.27 10.30 -11.12
CA GLN A 26 -5.86 10.36 -10.70
C GLN A 26 -5.49 9.34 -9.63
N LYS A 27 -6.40 9.01 -8.70
CA LYS A 27 -6.14 7.99 -7.65
C LYS A 27 -6.06 6.60 -8.24
N ILE A 28 -7.01 6.25 -9.11
CA ILE A 28 -7.07 4.93 -9.76
C ILE A 28 -5.86 4.76 -10.68
N GLU A 29 -5.49 5.80 -11.42
CA GLU A 29 -4.34 5.77 -12.32
C GLU A 29 -3.00 5.69 -11.57
N ALA A 30 -2.89 6.30 -10.39
CA ALA A 30 -1.72 6.14 -9.52
C ALA A 30 -1.61 4.70 -8.98
N TYR A 31 -2.73 4.10 -8.58
CA TYR A 31 -2.76 2.68 -8.19
C TYR A 31 -2.36 1.77 -9.35
N ARG A 32 -2.97 1.97 -10.52
CA ARG A 32 -2.71 1.15 -11.72
C ARG A 32 -1.24 1.19 -12.10
N ARG A 33 -0.66 2.38 -12.23
CA ARG A 33 0.76 2.57 -12.57
C ARG A 33 1.70 1.97 -11.53
N TRP A 34 1.32 2.02 -10.25
CA TRP A 34 2.09 1.34 -9.21
C TRP A 34 1.99 -0.17 -9.32
N ALA A 35 0.81 -0.73 -9.57
CA ALA A 35 0.58 -2.17 -9.55
C ALA A 35 1.12 -2.91 -10.79
N GLU A 36 1.11 -2.27 -11.95
CA GLU A 36 1.48 -2.86 -13.24
C GLU A 36 2.82 -3.63 -13.27
N PRO A 37 3.93 -3.14 -12.69
CA PRO A 37 5.22 -3.85 -12.72
C PRO A 37 5.36 -4.98 -11.68
N PHE A 38 4.37 -5.21 -10.80
CA PHE A 38 4.50 -6.14 -9.68
C PHE A 38 3.60 -7.35 -9.83
N ASP A 39 4.10 -8.52 -9.38
CA ASP A 39 3.31 -9.74 -9.26
C ASP A 39 2.22 -9.57 -8.20
N ARG A 40 2.56 -8.82 -7.14
CA ARG A 40 1.64 -8.44 -6.07
C ARG A 40 1.91 -7.01 -5.63
N ALA A 41 0.87 -6.20 -5.59
CA ALA A 41 0.95 -4.80 -5.17
C ALA A 41 -0.12 -4.42 -4.16
N LYS A 42 0.26 -3.51 -3.27
CA LYS A 42 -0.55 -2.82 -2.29
C LYS A 42 -0.28 -1.33 -2.45
N TYR A 43 -1.36 -0.56 -2.40
CA TYR A 43 -1.32 0.88 -2.28
C TYR A 43 -2.34 1.25 -1.22
N ASP A 44 -1.88 1.69 -0.06
CA ASP A 44 -2.77 2.25 0.95
C ASP A 44 -2.37 3.68 1.31
N ILE A 45 -3.06 4.29 2.27
CA ILE A 45 -2.81 5.68 2.68
C ILE A 45 -1.53 5.86 3.52
N TYR A 46 -0.93 4.78 4.02
CA TYR A 46 0.24 4.83 4.90
C TYR A 46 1.55 4.40 4.20
N ALA A 47 1.48 3.39 3.33
CA ALA A 47 2.60 2.86 2.58
C ALA A 47 2.14 2.13 1.31
N VAL A 48 2.95 2.26 0.26
CA VAL A 48 2.87 1.36 -0.89
C VAL A 48 3.83 0.19 -0.69
N LEU A 49 3.45 -0.98 -1.19
CA LEU A 49 4.28 -2.18 -1.18
C LEU A 49 4.05 -2.95 -2.47
N GLY A 50 5.13 -3.34 -3.14
CA GLY A 50 5.13 -4.08 -4.39
C GLY A 50 6.14 -5.20 -4.29
N GLN A 51 5.82 -6.34 -4.86
CA GLN A 51 6.71 -7.49 -4.94
C GLN A 51 6.77 -7.97 -6.39
N THR A 52 7.98 -8.18 -6.88
CA THR A 52 8.26 -8.79 -8.19
C THR A 52 9.37 -9.81 -8.01
N GLY A 53 9.09 -11.08 -8.30
CA GLY A 53 10.01 -12.19 -8.03
C GLY A 53 10.48 -12.22 -6.56
N LYS A 54 11.74 -11.89 -6.30
CA LYS A 54 12.28 -11.82 -4.93
C LYS A 54 12.44 -10.41 -4.40
N THR A 55 12.14 -9.40 -5.22
CA THR A 55 12.37 -8.01 -4.87
C THR A 55 11.10 -7.41 -4.27
N LEU A 56 11.24 -6.88 -3.05
CA LEU A 56 10.25 -6.02 -2.41
C LEU A 56 10.62 -4.56 -2.66
N ILE A 57 9.61 -3.75 -2.97
CA ILE A 57 9.71 -2.30 -3.12
C ILE A 57 8.61 -1.66 -2.28
N TRP A 58 8.94 -0.68 -1.44
CA TRP A 58 7.95 0.06 -0.64
C TRP A 58 8.31 1.53 -0.53
N GLY A 59 7.33 2.36 -0.16
CA GLY A 59 7.55 3.78 0.04
C GLY A 59 6.29 4.51 0.51
N LYS A 60 6.31 5.84 0.46
CA LYS A 60 5.20 6.67 0.91
C LYS A 60 4.25 6.98 -0.25
N PRO A 61 2.94 6.79 -0.07
CA PRO A 61 1.94 7.12 -1.10
C PRO A 61 1.82 8.64 -1.24
N THR A 62 1.71 9.14 -2.48
CA THR A 62 1.33 10.54 -2.75
C THR A 62 0.34 10.63 -3.91
N ARG A 63 -0.22 11.83 -4.15
CA ARG A 63 -1.16 12.07 -5.27
C ARG A 63 -0.50 11.97 -6.65
N SER A 64 0.81 12.24 -6.73
CA SER A 64 1.58 12.14 -7.98
C SER A 64 2.26 10.79 -8.17
N GLY A 65 2.13 9.88 -7.20
CA GLY A 65 2.78 8.57 -7.17
C GLY A 65 3.66 8.40 -5.93
N PRO A 66 4.19 7.18 -5.69
CA PRO A 66 4.98 6.92 -4.50
C PRO A 66 6.31 7.67 -4.48
N ILE A 67 6.74 8.08 -3.28
CA ILE A 67 8.04 8.70 -3.03
C ILE A 67 8.80 7.89 -1.96
N ASP A 68 10.08 8.23 -1.74
CA ASP A 68 10.96 7.56 -0.77
C ASP A 68 10.99 6.03 -1.00
N LEU A 69 11.01 5.61 -2.27
CA LEU A 69 11.00 4.20 -2.64
C LEU A 69 12.29 3.53 -2.18
N GLN A 70 12.13 2.45 -1.44
CA GLN A 70 13.19 1.55 -1.01
C GLN A 70 12.99 0.20 -1.66
N SER A 71 14.09 -0.50 -1.93
CA SER A 71 14.06 -1.81 -2.56
C SER A 71 15.00 -2.78 -1.85
N LEU A 72 14.57 -4.04 -1.77
CA LEU A 72 15.27 -5.09 -1.07
C LEU A 72 14.99 -6.46 -1.71
N SER A 73 15.98 -7.36 -1.71
CA SER A 73 15.75 -8.78 -1.98
C SER A 73 15.31 -9.52 -0.72
N LEU A 74 14.26 -10.34 -0.84
CA LEU A 74 13.81 -11.28 0.18
C LEU A 74 14.91 -12.24 0.64
N ASP A 75 15.92 -12.51 -0.18
CA ASP A 75 17.07 -13.36 0.21
C ASP A 75 17.89 -12.79 1.39
N ARG A 76 17.74 -11.49 1.69
CA ARG A 76 18.41 -10.83 2.83
C ARG A 76 17.55 -10.80 4.09
N VAL A 77 16.28 -11.20 4.00
CA VAL A 77 15.34 -11.16 5.11
C VAL A 77 15.49 -12.44 5.90
N ARG A 78 15.68 -12.32 7.21
CA ARG A 78 15.82 -13.45 8.12
C ARG A 78 14.47 -13.94 8.63
N ASP A 79 13.62 -13.00 9.04
CA ASP A 79 12.29 -13.30 9.56
C ASP A 79 11.30 -12.16 9.25
N ILE A 80 10.03 -12.53 9.11
CA ILE A 80 8.92 -11.65 8.74
C ILE A 80 7.82 -11.83 9.77
N ARG A 81 7.43 -10.75 10.44
CA ARG A 81 6.42 -10.78 11.50
C ARG A 81 5.31 -9.77 11.25
N LEU A 82 4.09 -10.13 11.63
CA LEU A 82 2.99 -9.20 11.72
C LEU A 82 3.03 -8.52 13.09
N LEU A 83 3.01 -7.19 13.09
CA LEU A 83 2.84 -6.38 14.28
C LEU A 83 1.45 -5.75 14.28
N VAL A 84 0.83 -5.64 15.45
CA VAL A 84 -0.31 -4.77 15.70
C VAL A 84 0.00 -3.93 16.93
N ASP A 85 -0.09 -2.61 16.80
CA ASP A 85 0.31 -1.66 17.85
C ASP A 85 1.74 -1.89 18.37
N LYS A 86 2.65 -2.22 17.44
CA LYS A 86 4.07 -2.53 17.68
C LYS A 86 4.32 -3.82 18.48
N GLN A 87 3.28 -4.64 18.71
CA GLN A 87 3.41 -5.94 19.34
C GLN A 87 3.28 -7.04 18.29
N PRO A 88 4.16 -8.06 18.30
CA PRO A 88 4.04 -9.19 17.38
C PRO A 88 2.74 -9.95 17.65
N VAL A 89 2.03 -10.29 16.59
CA VAL A 89 0.79 -11.08 16.63
C VAL A 89 0.88 -12.29 15.73
N THR A 90 0.15 -13.33 16.10
CA THR A 90 0.13 -14.63 15.45
C THR A 90 -0.98 -14.66 14.39
N LEU A 91 -0.74 -15.28 13.23
CA LEU A 91 -1.68 -15.27 12.10
C LEU A 91 -2.96 -16.09 12.38
N GLU A 92 -2.90 -16.98 13.36
CA GLU A 92 -3.99 -17.82 13.85
C GLU A 92 -4.95 -17.07 14.79
N SER A 93 -4.50 -15.95 15.40
CA SER A 93 -5.27 -15.18 16.38
C SER A 93 -5.08 -13.68 16.15
N LEU A 94 -5.73 -13.16 15.11
CA LEU A 94 -5.65 -11.74 14.76
C LEU A 94 -6.52 -10.88 15.70
N PRO A 95 -5.99 -9.74 16.20
CA PRO A 95 -6.82 -8.78 16.91
C PRO A 95 -7.81 -8.11 15.94
N THR A 96 -8.91 -7.59 16.50
CA THR A 96 -9.96 -6.91 15.72
C THR A 96 -9.66 -5.44 15.48
N GLN A 97 -8.74 -4.84 16.24
CA GLN A 97 -8.38 -3.42 16.17
C GLN A 97 -6.89 -3.22 16.42
N GLY A 98 -6.39 -2.03 16.07
CA GLY A 98 -5.00 -1.61 16.24
C GLY A 98 -4.37 -1.20 14.91
N LYS A 99 -3.11 -0.75 14.96
CA LYS A 99 -2.34 -0.33 13.79
C LYS A 99 -1.44 -1.47 13.30
N PRO A 100 -1.78 -2.16 12.19
CA PRO A 100 -0.98 -3.25 11.68
C PRO A 100 0.25 -2.76 10.92
N ALA A 101 1.35 -3.51 11.04
CA ALA A 101 2.56 -3.33 10.25
C ALA A 101 3.24 -4.68 10.02
N ILE A 102 3.92 -4.85 8.88
CA ILE A 102 4.83 -5.97 8.67
C ILE A 102 6.22 -5.52 9.06
N GLU A 103 6.88 -6.30 9.91
CA GLU A 103 8.27 -6.12 10.26
C GLU A 103 9.14 -7.13 9.52
N LEU A 104 10.15 -6.62 8.83
CA LEU A 104 11.23 -7.40 8.22
C LEU A 104 12.46 -7.26 9.10
N SER A 105 13.01 -8.40 9.50
CA SER A 105 14.26 -8.48 10.27
C SER A 105 15.37 -9.10 9.43
N PHE A 106 16.60 -8.71 9.73
CA PHE A 106 17.79 -9.05 8.96
C PHE A 106 18.81 -9.73 9.89
N ASP A 107 19.91 -10.21 9.33
CA ASP A 107 21.00 -10.77 10.12
C ASP A 107 21.64 -9.75 11.06
N ASP A 108 21.65 -8.47 10.66
CA ASP A 108 21.99 -7.36 11.54
C ASP A 108 20.77 -6.97 12.40
N PRO A 109 20.83 -7.15 13.74
CA PRO A 109 19.71 -6.86 14.64
C PRO A 109 19.29 -5.38 14.69
N GLN A 110 20.16 -4.46 14.26
CA GLN A 110 19.84 -3.02 14.23
C GLN A 110 19.08 -2.62 12.97
N SER A 111 19.11 -3.46 11.94
CA SER A 111 18.37 -3.27 10.71
C SER A 111 16.99 -3.89 10.89
N LEU A 112 15.97 -3.06 11.09
CA LEU A 112 14.56 -3.47 11.12
C LEU A 112 13.77 -2.54 10.21
N ILE A 113 12.88 -3.11 9.40
CA ILE A 113 12.02 -2.34 8.49
C ILE A 113 10.58 -2.65 8.84
N GLN A 114 9.79 -1.60 9.10
CA GLN A 114 8.36 -1.72 9.36
C GLN A 114 7.56 -1.06 8.25
N ILE A 115 6.69 -1.83 7.61
CA ILE A 115 5.80 -1.37 6.55
C ILE A 115 4.38 -1.33 7.11
N PRO A 116 3.76 -0.14 7.28
CA PRO A 116 2.43 -0.02 7.86
C PRO A 116 1.32 -0.45 6.88
N PHE A 117 0.19 -0.87 7.46
CA PHE A 117 -1.01 -1.28 6.76
C PHE A 117 -2.23 -0.55 7.33
N THR A 118 -3.25 -0.33 6.50
CA THR A 118 -4.56 0.16 6.96
C THR A 118 -5.39 -0.91 7.66
N GLU A 119 -5.29 -2.16 7.21
CA GLU A 119 -6.17 -3.25 7.62
C GLU A 119 -5.38 -4.47 8.10
N ILE A 120 -5.76 -5.01 9.26
CA ILE A 120 -5.12 -6.17 9.89
C ILE A 120 -5.25 -7.41 8.98
N PRO A 121 -6.42 -7.73 8.38
CA PRO A 121 -6.54 -8.87 7.49
C PRO A 121 -5.61 -8.78 6.26
N LEU A 122 -5.47 -7.58 5.68
CA LEU A 122 -4.57 -7.38 4.54
C LEU A 122 -3.11 -7.57 4.94
N ALA A 123 -2.70 -7.01 6.08
CA ALA A 123 -1.36 -7.19 6.62
C ALA A 123 -1.06 -8.68 6.90
N ALA A 124 -2.02 -9.41 7.44
CA ALA A 124 -1.91 -10.85 7.71
C ALA A 124 -1.76 -11.66 6.41
N GLN A 125 -2.55 -11.36 5.37
CA GLN A 125 -2.41 -12.02 4.07
C GLN A 125 -1.04 -11.77 3.45
N TRP A 126 -0.54 -10.54 3.51
CA TRP A 126 0.80 -10.21 3.03
C TRP A 126 1.89 -10.90 3.85
N THR A 127 1.77 -10.92 5.18
CA THR A 127 2.72 -11.61 6.06
C THR A 127 2.81 -13.09 5.70
N ARG A 128 1.65 -13.76 5.58
CA ARG A 128 1.59 -15.18 5.19
C ARG A 128 2.27 -15.42 3.85
N TYR A 129 1.93 -14.62 2.84
CA TYR A 129 2.48 -14.74 1.50
C TYR A 129 4.01 -14.57 1.50
N LEU A 130 4.53 -13.54 2.17
CA LEU A 130 5.97 -13.30 2.22
C LEU A 130 6.73 -14.39 3.01
N GLN A 131 6.14 -14.90 4.09
CA GLN A 131 6.69 -16.04 4.83
C GLN A 131 6.75 -17.31 3.97
N GLU A 132 5.72 -17.57 3.15
CA GLU A 132 5.73 -18.69 2.20
C GLU A 132 6.84 -18.51 1.16
N GLN A 133 7.02 -17.31 0.61
CA GLN A 133 8.12 -17.02 -0.33
C GLN A 133 9.49 -17.19 0.33
N LEU A 134 9.65 -16.81 1.60
CA LEU A 134 10.90 -16.97 2.33
C LEU A 134 11.24 -18.46 2.57
N LYS A 135 10.25 -19.29 2.89
CA LYS A 135 10.43 -20.75 3.06
C LYS A 135 10.80 -21.47 1.77
N ILE A 136 10.44 -20.94 0.61
CA ILE A 136 10.84 -21.52 -0.68
C ILE A 136 12.34 -21.27 -0.94
N VAL A 137 12.95 -20.29 -0.28
CA VAL A 137 14.36 -19.91 -0.47
C VAL A 137 15.32 -20.67 0.45
N ASN A 138 14.85 -21.12 1.62
CA ASN A 138 15.62 -21.92 2.59
C ASN A 138 15.42 -23.42 2.37
#